data_AF-A0A7S0EVX2-F1
#
_entry.id   AF-A0A7S0EVX2-F1
#
_cell.length_a   1.000
_cell.length_b   1.000
_cell.length_c   1.000
_cell.angle_alpha   90.00
_cell.angle_beta   90.00
_cell.angle_gamma   90.00
#
_symmetry.space_group_name_H-M   'P 1'
#
loop_
_entity.id
_entity.type
_entity.pdbx_description
1 polymer ?
#
loop_
_entity_poly.entity_id
_entity_poly.type
_entity_poly.pdbx_seq_one_letter_code
_entity_poly.pdbx_strand_id
1 'polypeptide(L)'
;KRQRLPSDDPSHRTPHGVPPVSDADLSGAKKALLGRGQRNLFDHPLGVWLTKKAQQITSSVFVKVVADVQKKTQQEGIASHAYRCKAVLVFRCFPGSVADAVSIGMYTHEYGMDAPPQHRGRAVLECIDSTPLFNGESPEERQGTLTAIVQGYIEWITMKGFSSLLLRVPPPTDSNAHLFSPRSIDVRFKASLHLAQWYKRMLEASVNIGVISSYQCSPDIDHISFPSSILSLRDAAAELSFRQLLTKQGPDLSPMHLSAISRSNRFFVAVLPKL
;
A
#
# COMPACT_ATOMS: atom_id res chain seq x y z
N LYS A 1 -32.43 23.96 13.44
CA LYS A 1 -31.35 24.15 14.45
C LYS A 1 -30.10 23.42 13.95
N ARG A 2 -29.11 24.14 13.41
CA ARG A 2 -27.85 23.57 12.93
C ARG A 2 -27.02 23.12 14.14
N GLN A 3 -26.78 21.81 14.27
CA GLN A 3 -25.78 21.29 15.22
C GLN A 3 -24.40 21.64 14.68
N ARG A 4 -23.63 22.42 15.46
CA ARG A 4 -22.22 22.71 15.17
C ARG A 4 -21.42 21.42 15.35
N LEU A 5 -20.53 21.13 14.40
CA LEU A 5 -19.49 20.12 14.56
C LEU A 5 -18.58 20.53 15.73
N PRO A 6 -18.07 19.57 16.54
CA PRO A 6 -17.14 19.88 17.62
C PRO A 6 -15.89 20.55 17.07
N SER A 7 -15.50 21.65 17.72
CA SER A 7 -14.30 22.42 17.47
C SER A 7 -13.03 21.57 17.55
N ASP A 8 -12.09 21.82 16.63
CA ASP A 8 -10.71 21.34 16.68
C ASP A 8 -10.07 21.66 18.04
N ASP A 9 -10.00 20.68 18.92
CA ASP A 9 -9.23 20.75 20.16
C ASP A 9 -7.76 20.39 19.84
N PRO A 10 -6.79 21.32 19.98
CA PRO A 10 -5.40 21.08 19.62
C PRO A 10 -4.66 20.12 20.57
N SER A 11 -5.32 19.64 21.64
CA SER A 11 -4.68 18.91 22.74
C SER A 11 -4.47 17.40 22.50
N HIS A 12 -4.99 16.83 21.41
CA HIS A 12 -4.69 15.44 21.01
C HIS A 12 -3.55 15.35 19.99
N ARG A 13 -2.35 15.82 20.36
CA ARG A 13 -1.10 15.38 19.72
C ARG A 13 -0.56 14.19 20.50
N THR A 14 -0.67 12.99 19.94
CA THR A 14 0.00 11.80 20.47
C THR A 14 1.51 12.02 20.49
N PRO A 15 2.19 11.83 21.64
CA PRO A 15 3.65 11.82 21.69
C PRO A 15 4.16 10.51 21.07
N HIS A 16 5.32 10.57 20.41
CA HIS A 16 6.05 9.48 19.71
C HIS A 16 5.82 9.33 18.20
N GLY A 17 6.78 9.88 17.43
CA GLY A 17 7.58 9.09 16.50
C GLY A 17 7.13 8.98 15.03
N VAL A 18 7.56 9.95 14.22
CA VAL A 18 7.50 10.05 12.74
C VAL A 18 6.09 10.26 12.17
N PRO A 19 5.87 11.26 11.28
CA PRO A 19 4.53 11.55 10.79
C PRO A 19 3.95 10.36 10.00
N PRO A 20 2.60 10.21 9.90
CA PRO A 20 2.00 9.43 8.81
C PRO A 20 2.59 9.92 7.48
N VAL A 21 2.51 9.16 6.36
CA VAL A 21 3.04 9.59 5.02
C VAL A 21 3.06 11.11 4.95
N SER A 22 4.26 11.70 5.10
CA SER A 22 4.29 13.05 5.64
C SER A 22 3.54 13.96 4.68
N ASP A 23 2.84 14.96 5.21
CA ASP A 23 2.28 16.01 4.35
C ASP A 23 3.35 16.59 3.43
N ALA A 24 4.64 16.52 3.80
CA ALA A 24 5.77 16.84 2.95
C ALA A 24 6.01 15.84 1.79
N ASP A 25 5.89 14.54 2.02
CA ASP A 25 6.04 13.49 0.99
C ASP A 25 4.91 13.52 -0.04
N LEU A 26 3.69 13.80 0.45
CA LEU A 26 2.53 14.03 -0.40
C LEU A 26 2.40 15.50 -0.80
N SER A 27 3.24 16.43 -0.34
CA SER A 27 3.05 17.87 -0.62
C SER A 27 3.14 18.16 -2.11
N GLY A 28 4.10 17.51 -2.80
CA GLY A 28 4.25 17.57 -4.25
C GLY A 28 3.04 16.98 -4.97
N ALA A 29 2.55 15.81 -4.52
CA ALA A 29 1.36 15.16 -5.04
C ALA A 29 0.07 15.98 -4.78
N LYS A 30 -0.10 16.53 -3.58
CA LYS A 30 -1.22 17.38 -3.17
C LYS A 30 -1.22 18.69 -3.95
N LYS A 31 -0.06 19.34 -4.12
CA LYS A 31 0.08 20.55 -4.95
C LYS A 31 -0.23 20.25 -6.42
N ALA A 32 0.22 19.10 -6.94
CA ALA A 32 -0.10 18.61 -8.28
C ALA A 32 -1.60 18.29 -8.47
N LEU A 33 -2.27 17.78 -7.43
CA LEU A 33 -3.71 17.46 -7.45
C LEU A 33 -4.60 18.71 -7.31
N LEU A 34 -4.17 19.72 -6.54
CA LEU A 34 -4.93 20.94 -6.27
C LEU A 34 -4.96 21.94 -7.44
N GLY A 35 -4.01 21.86 -8.37
CA GLY A 35 -3.79 22.89 -9.41
C GLY A 35 -4.62 22.80 -10.70
N ARG A 36 -5.51 21.80 -10.85
CA ARG A 36 -6.19 21.46 -12.13
C ARG A 36 -5.19 21.15 -13.26
N GLY A 37 -4.86 19.87 -13.41
CA GLY A 37 -3.99 19.42 -14.50
C GLY A 37 -3.48 18.00 -14.30
N GLN A 38 -4.28 17.09 -13.75
CA GLN A 38 -3.86 15.71 -13.47
C GLN A 38 -3.29 15.02 -14.73
N ARG A 39 -3.88 15.33 -15.90
CA ARG A 39 -3.39 14.87 -17.22
C ARG A 39 -2.06 15.51 -17.63
N ASN A 40 -1.81 16.75 -17.21
CA ASN A 40 -0.59 17.53 -17.48
C ASN A 40 0.58 17.13 -16.58
N LEU A 41 0.37 16.26 -15.59
CA LEU A 41 1.45 15.69 -14.80
C LEU A 41 2.40 14.90 -15.70
N PHE A 42 3.69 14.94 -15.38
CA PHE A 42 4.71 14.23 -16.13
C PHE A 42 4.36 12.76 -16.33
N ASP A 43 4.49 12.29 -17.57
CA ASP A 43 4.28 10.89 -17.94
C ASP A 43 5.50 10.04 -17.56
N HIS A 44 5.58 9.76 -16.25
CA HIS A 44 6.59 8.85 -15.74
C HIS A 44 6.48 7.48 -16.43
N PRO A 45 7.59 6.85 -16.85
CA PRO A 45 7.56 5.56 -17.56
C PRO A 45 6.76 4.46 -16.86
N LEU A 46 6.89 4.33 -15.54
CA LEU A 46 6.04 3.44 -14.73
C LEU A 46 4.55 3.80 -14.84
N GLY A 47 4.18 5.09 -14.81
CA GLY A 47 2.78 5.53 -14.94
C GLY A 47 2.20 5.18 -16.31
N VAL A 48 2.97 5.38 -17.38
CA VAL A 48 2.57 4.97 -18.74
C VAL A 48 2.40 3.45 -18.84
N TRP A 49 3.34 2.69 -18.28
CA TRP A 49 3.26 1.23 -18.21
C TRP A 49 2.01 0.75 -17.46
N LEU A 50 1.78 1.28 -16.26
CA LEU A 50 0.62 0.93 -15.44
C LEU A 50 -0.70 1.38 -16.07
N THR A 51 -0.71 2.49 -16.81
CA THR A 51 -1.87 2.93 -17.59
C THR A 51 -2.25 1.87 -18.62
N LYS A 52 -1.28 1.35 -19.38
CA LYS A 52 -1.54 0.27 -20.36
C LYS A 52 -2.09 -0.98 -19.69
N LYS A 53 -1.56 -1.36 -18.52
CA LYS A 53 -2.04 -2.52 -17.75
C LYS A 53 -3.46 -2.32 -17.24
N ALA A 54 -3.76 -1.16 -16.65
CA ALA A 54 -5.10 -0.84 -16.18
C ALA A 54 -6.13 -0.77 -17.32
N GLN A 55 -5.73 -0.26 -18.48
CA GLN A 55 -6.58 -0.14 -19.66
C GLN A 55 -6.97 -1.47 -20.32
N GLN A 56 -6.32 -2.58 -19.95
CA GLN A 56 -6.79 -3.93 -20.30
C GLN A 56 -8.08 -4.31 -19.55
N ILE A 57 -8.36 -3.65 -18.43
CA ILE A 57 -9.57 -3.85 -17.63
C ILE A 57 -10.62 -2.81 -17.98
N THR A 58 -10.23 -1.53 -18.03
CA THR A 58 -11.15 -0.43 -18.33
C THR A 58 -10.44 0.72 -19.04
N SER A 59 -11.02 1.22 -20.13
CA SER A 59 -10.46 2.37 -20.86
C SER A 59 -10.62 3.70 -20.10
N SER A 60 -11.40 3.72 -19.02
CA SER A 60 -11.77 4.93 -18.28
C SER A 60 -10.77 5.30 -17.18
N VAL A 61 -9.51 4.90 -17.30
CA VAL A 61 -8.47 5.23 -16.30
C VAL A 61 -7.14 5.60 -16.93
N PHE A 62 -6.35 6.38 -16.18
CA PHE A 62 -4.92 6.57 -16.39
C PHE A 62 -4.17 6.64 -15.06
N VAL A 63 -2.85 6.43 -15.11
CA VAL A 63 -2.02 6.30 -13.91
C VAL A 63 -0.89 7.32 -13.96
N LYS A 64 -0.65 8.02 -12.86
CA LYS A 64 0.50 8.92 -12.71
C LYS A 64 1.35 8.54 -11.50
N VAL A 65 2.66 8.61 -11.67
CA VAL A 65 3.60 8.64 -10.55
C VAL A 65 3.72 10.10 -10.12
N VAL A 66 3.11 10.43 -8.98
CA VAL A 66 2.99 11.81 -8.49
C VAL A 66 4.11 12.19 -7.51
N ALA A 67 4.89 11.21 -7.08
CA ALA A 67 6.16 11.41 -6.38
C ALA A 67 7.11 10.26 -6.74
N ASP A 68 8.37 10.59 -7.02
CA ASP A 68 9.49 9.65 -7.15
C ASP A 68 10.70 10.29 -6.45
N VAL A 69 10.96 9.89 -5.21
CA VAL A 69 11.86 10.61 -4.30
C VAL A 69 12.84 9.64 -3.67
N GLN A 70 14.12 9.98 -3.69
CA GLN A 70 15.13 9.24 -2.95
C GLN A 70 15.14 9.68 -1.48
N LYS A 71 15.03 8.71 -0.57
CA LYS A 71 15.09 8.90 0.88
C LYS A 71 16.28 8.15 1.47
N LYS A 72 16.59 8.43 2.73
CA LYS A 72 17.55 7.69 3.54
C LYS A 72 16.84 7.09 4.74
N THR A 73 17.19 5.88 5.11
CA THR A 73 16.68 5.28 6.34
C THR A 73 17.14 6.10 7.55
N GLN A 74 16.22 6.32 8.49
CA GLN A 74 16.50 6.98 9.77
C GLN A 74 16.19 5.97 10.87
N GLN A 75 17.17 5.16 11.24
CA GLN A 75 17.05 4.21 12.33
C GLN A 75 18.30 4.32 13.20
N GLU A 76 18.12 4.65 14.47
CA GLU A 76 19.23 4.77 15.42
C GLU A 76 20.00 3.45 15.52
N GLY A 77 21.33 3.54 15.48
CA GLY A 77 22.22 2.37 15.56
C GLY A 77 22.39 1.56 14.27
N ILE A 78 21.75 1.93 13.15
CA ILE A 78 21.92 1.29 11.85
C ILE A 78 22.46 2.29 10.83
N ALA A 79 23.45 1.87 10.02
CA ALA A 79 23.97 2.71 8.95
C ALA A 79 22.86 3.12 7.98
N SER A 80 22.70 4.44 7.80
CA SER A 80 21.70 4.99 6.87
C SER A 80 22.01 4.54 5.45
N HIS A 81 21.00 4.11 4.71
CA HIS A 81 21.13 3.76 3.29
C HIS A 81 20.00 4.37 2.49
N ALA A 82 20.26 4.57 1.20
CA ALA A 82 19.29 5.15 0.30
C ALA A 82 18.23 4.13 -0.11
N TYR A 83 17.02 4.61 -0.33
CA TYR A 83 15.92 3.89 -0.95
C TYR A 83 15.05 4.89 -1.71
N ARG A 84 14.25 4.42 -2.66
CA ARG A 84 13.40 5.27 -3.49
C ARG A 84 11.94 5.04 -3.14
N CYS A 85 11.22 6.13 -2.90
CA CYS A 85 9.80 6.13 -2.61
C CYS A 85 9.02 6.55 -3.85
N LYS A 86 7.94 5.84 -4.17
CA LYS A 86 7.01 6.27 -5.23
C LYS A 86 5.59 6.35 -4.72
N ALA A 87 4.91 7.44 -5.05
CA ALA A 87 3.47 7.57 -4.90
C ALA A 87 2.82 7.48 -6.28
N VAL A 88 1.93 6.51 -6.44
CA VAL A 88 1.25 6.21 -7.70
C VAL A 88 -0.25 6.40 -7.49
N LEU A 89 -0.89 7.20 -8.34
CA LEU A 89 -2.32 7.44 -8.31
C LEU A 89 -2.96 6.99 -9.62
N VAL A 90 -4.10 6.31 -9.50
CA VAL A 90 -4.97 5.97 -10.63
C VAL A 90 -6.11 6.97 -10.64
N PHE A 91 -6.32 7.58 -11.79
CA PHE A 91 -7.37 8.55 -12.05
C PHE A 91 -8.43 7.91 -12.92
N ARG A 92 -9.68 8.00 -12.48
CA ARG A 92 -10.87 7.62 -13.25
C ARG A 92 -11.35 8.80 -14.08
N CYS A 93 -11.49 8.56 -15.37
CA CYS A 93 -12.08 9.46 -16.34
C CYS A 93 -13.60 9.30 -16.34
N PHE A 94 -14.32 10.43 -16.34
CA PHE A 94 -15.78 10.44 -16.51
C PHE A 94 -16.12 11.10 -17.83
N PRO A 95 -16.83 10.42 -18.76
CA PRO A 95 -17.29 11.03 -20.00
C PRO A 95 -18.05 12.32 -19.74
N GLY A 96 -17.70 13.40 -20.43
CA GLY A 96 -18.34 14.71 -20.28
C GLY A 96 -17.98 15.50 -19.01
N SER A 97 -17.11 14.97 -18.13
CA SER A 97 -16.62 15.70 -16.96
C SER A 97 -15.42 16.58 -17.31
N VAL A 98 -15.34 17.75 -16.68
CA VAL A 98 -14.19 18.68 -16.76
C VAL A 98 -13.01 18.27 -15.86
N ALA A 99 -13.19 17.23 -15.04
CA ALA A 99 -12.16 16.75 -14.12
C ALA A 99 -12.22 15.22 -13.96
N ASP A 100 -11.04 14.61 -13.79
CA ASP A 100 -10.88 13.21 -13.43
C ASP A 100 -10.77 13.09 -11.89
N ALA A 101 -11.13 11.91 -11.34
CA ALA A 101 -11.08 11.67 -9.90
C ALA A 101 -10.05 10.59 -9.56
N VAL A 102 -9.30 10.78 -8.48
CA VAL A 102 -8.44 9.71 -7.94
C VAL A 102 -9.33 8.59 -7.43
N SER A 103 -9.09 7.35 -7.87
CA SER A 103 -9.84 6.17 -7.44
C SER A 103 -8.99 5.16 -6.67
N ILE A 104 -7.70 5.06 -6.97
CA ILE A 104 -6.75 4.13 -6.33
C ILE A 104 -5.44 4.88 -6.04
N GLY A 105 -4.82 4.55 -4.91
CA GLY A 105 -3.48 5.01 -4.55
C GLY A 105 -2.59 3.84 -4.16
N MET A 106 -1.32 3.89 -4.56
CA MET A 106 -0.30 2.92 -4.19
C MET A 106 0.98 3.66 -3.78
N TYR A 107 1.61 3.22 -2.70
CA TYR A 107 2.88 3.77 -2.23
C TYR A 107 3.92 2.65 -2.08
N THR A 108 5.13 2.87 -2.58
CA THR A 108 6.17 1.84 -2.64
C THR A 108 7.51 2.33 -2.14
N HIS A 109 8.31 1.39 -1.63
CA HIS A 109 9.72 1.57 -1.30
C HIS A 109 10.57 0.63 -2.15
N GLU A 110 11.59 1.16 -2.81
CA GLU A 110 12.48 0.42 -3.71
C GLU A 110 13.91 0.51 -3.16
N TYR A 111 14.45 -0.64 -2.75
CA TYR A 111 15.82 -0.78 -2.24
C TYR A 111 16.71 -1.36 -3.34
N GLY A 112 17.64 -0.53 -3.84
CA GLY A 112 18.54 -0.88 -4.94
C GLY A 112 19.58 -1.95 -4.58
N MET A 113 20.50 -2.18 -5.51
CA MET A 113 21.59 -3.13 -5.32
C MET A 113 22.67 -2.63 -4.33
N ASP A 114 22.73 -1.32 -4.13
CA ASP A 114 23.58 -0.61 -3.17
C ASP A 114 23.06 -0.69 -1.72
N ALA A 115 21.82 -1.15 -1.51
CA ALA A 115 21.28 -1.34 -0.16
C ALA A 115 21.98 -2.48 0.61
N PRO A 116 21.89 -2.49 1.96
CA PRO A 116 22.41 -3.56 2.79
C PRO A 116 21.85 -4.93 2.40
N PRO A 117 22.58 -6.04 2.68
CA PRO A 117 22.20 -7.39 2.25
C PRO A 117 20.75 -7.77 2.55
N GLN A 118 20.20 -7.39 3.71
CA GLN A 118 18.81 -7.68 4.06
C GLN A 118 17.75 -6.96 3.20
N HIS A 119 18.08 -5.81 2.59
CA HIS A 119 17.14 -4.97 1.82
C HIS A 119 17.44 -5.00 0.31
N ARG A 120 18.64 -5.45 -0.08
CA ARG A 120 19.14 -5.40 -1.44
C ARG A 120 18.18 -6.02 -2.46
N GLY A 121 17.86 -5.24 -3.50
CA GLY A 121 17.03 -5.70 -4.62
C GLY A 121 15.62 -6.09 -4.20
N ARG A 122 15.07 -5.44 -3.16
CA ARG A 122 13.70 -5.67 -2.67
C ARG A 122 12.84 -4.43 -2.91
N ALA A 123 11.63 -4.64 -3.40
CA ALA A 123 10.58 -3.64 -3.38
C ALA A 123 9.59 -3.94 -2.25
N VAL A 124 8.97 -2.91 -1.69
CA VAL A 124 7.88 -2.99 -0.73
C VAL A 124 6.69 -2.28 -1.33
N LEU A 125 5.53 -2.93 -1.34
CA LEU A 125 4.26 -2.24 -1.50
C LEU A 125 3.80 -1.89 -0.09
N GLU A 126 4.07 -0.65 0.30
CA GLU A 126 3.83 -0.14 1.64
C GLU A 126 2.33 0.03 1.89
N CYS A 127 1.62 0.57 0.90
CA CYS A 127 0.19 0.78 0.98
C CYS A 127 -0.44 0.67 -0.41
N ILE A 128 -1.63 0.06 -0.45
CA ILE A 128 -2.56 0.19 -1.56
C ILE A 128 -3.95 0.45 -0.99
N ASP A 129 -4.62 1.44 -1.54
CA ASP A 129 -5.92 1.86 -1.07
C ASP A 129 -6.79 2.32 -2.23
N SER A 130 -8.10 2.39 -2.01
CA SER A 130 -9.04 2.93 -2.99
C SER A 130 -10.13 3.77 -2.32
N THR A 131 -10.69 4.71 -3.06
CA THR A 131 -11.86 5.47 -2.64
C THR A 131 -13.11 4.58 -2.62
N PRO A 132 -14.26 5.02 -2.11
CA PRO A 132 -15.53 4.41 -2.47
C PRO A 132 -15.72 4.34 -3.99
N LEU A 133 -16.59 3.45 -4.45
CA LEU A 133 -16.94 3.35 -5.88
C LEU A 133 -17.61 4.64 -6.34
N PHE A 134 -17.23 5.10 -7.53
CA PHE A 134 -17.96 6.18 -8.18
C PHE A 134 -19.19 5.64 -8.91
N ASN A 135 -20.15 6.52 -9.23
CA ASN A 135 -21.29 6.14 -10.04
C ASN A 135 -20.82 5.60 -11.40
N GLY A 136 -21.35 4.44 -11.80
CA GLY A 136 -20.95 3.77 -13.05
C GLY A 136 -19.63 2.99 -12.97
N GLU A 137 -19.06 2.82 -11.78
CA GLU A 137 -17.93 1.92 -11.52
C GLU A 137 -18.44 0.65 -10.82
N SER A 138 -18.10 -0.53 -11.37
CA SER A 138 -18.45 -1.80 -10.72
C SER A 138 -17.36 -2.25 -9.74
N PRO A 139 -17.72 -3.01 -8.68
CA PRO A 139 -16.74 -3.65 -7.81
C PRO A 139 -15.71 -4.51 -8.57
N GLU A 140 -16.14 -5.22 -9.61
CA GLU A 140 -15.31 -6.10 -10.42
C GLU A 140 -14.30 -5.30 -11.25
N GLU A 141 -14.71 -4.19 -11.86
CA GLU A 141 -13.82 -3.30 -12.59
C GLU A 141 -12.76 -2.70 -11.66
N ARG A 142 -13.17 -2.26 -10.46
CA ARG A 142 -12.24 -1.74 -9.44
C ARG A 142 -11.23 -2.80 -9.00
N GLN A 143 -11.71 -4.00 -8.69
CA GLN A 143 -10.85 -5.10 -8.24
C GLN A 143 -9.89 -5.56 -9.33
N GLY A 144 -10.37 -5.65 -10.57
CA GLY A 144 -9.55 -5.96 -11.75
C GLY A 144 -8.47 -4.90 -11.96
N THR A 145 -8.84 -3.61 -11.89
CA THR A 145 -7.90 -2.49 -12.01
C THR A 145 -6.84 -2.54 -10.91
N LEU A 146 -7.22 -2.74 -9.65
CA LEU A 146 -6.27 -2.92 -8.53
C LEU A 146 -5.28 -4.06 -8.80
N THR A 147 -5.78 -5.19 -9.29
CA THR A 147 -4.97 -6.37 -9.60
C THR A 147 -3.99 -6.09 -10.75
N ALA A 148 -4.47 -5.46 -11.83
CA ALA A 148 -3.64 -5.07 -12.97
C ALA A 148 -2.54 -4.06 -12.60
N ILE A 149 -2.83 -3.13 -11.67
CA ILE A 149 -1.83 -2.18 -11.16
C ILE A 149 -0.73 -2.89 -10.37
N VAL A 150 -1.08 -3.77 -9.44
CA VAL A 150 -0.08 -4.48 -8.62
C VAL A 150 0.74 -5.46 -9.45
N GLN A 151 0.09 -6.27 -10.30
CA GLN A 151 0.81 -7.18 -11.21
C GLN A 151 1.67 -6.41 -12.22
N GLY A 152 1.15 -5.33 -12.79
CA GLY A 152 1.92 -4.45 -13.67
C GLY A 152 3.14 -3.83 -12.97
N TYR A 153 3.02 -3.49 -11.68
CA TYR A 153 4.15 -3.01 -10.89
C TYR A 153 5.16 -4.12 -10.62
N ILE A 154 4.71 -5.35 -10.31
CA ILE A 154 5.57 -6.53 -10.17
C ILE A 154 6.41 -6.74 -11.43
N GLU A 155 5.77 -6.79 -12.60
CA GLU A 155 6.49 -6.90 -13.88
C GLU A 155 7.49 -5.76 -14.09
N TRP A 156 7.12 -4.53 -13.72
CA TRP A 156 7.99 -3.37 -13.82
C TRP A 156 9.26 -3.51 -12.98
N ILE A 157 9.13 -3.86 -11.69
CA ILE A 157 10.30 -4.00 -10.82
C ILE A 157 11.15 -5.21 -11.20
N THR A 158 10.53 -6.28 -11.74
CA THR A 158 11.26 -7.40 -12.34
C THR A 158 12.14 -6.92 -13.50
N MET A 159 11.61 -6.10 -14.42
CA MET A 159 12.39 -5.46 -15.50
C MET A 159 13.49 -4.52 -14.99
N LYS A 160 13.35 -3.99 -13.76
CA LYS A 160 14.39 -3.16 -13.12
C LYS A 160 15.42 -3.98 -12.33
N GLY A 161 15.32 -5.31 -12.35
CA GLY A 161 16.29 -6.20 -11.71
C GLY A 161 16.04 -6.43 -10.22
N PHE A 162 14.85 -6.12 -9.71
CA PHE A 162 14.47 -6.49 -8.35
C PHE A 162 14.26 -8.00 -8.26
N SER A 163 14.58 -8.57 -7.09
CA SER A 163 14.47 -10.00 -6.81
C SER A 163 13.21 -10.39 -6.04
N SER A 164 12.59 -9.44 -5.34
CA SER A 164 11.39 -9.70 -4.54
C SER A 164 10.49 -8.48 -4.36
N LEU A 165 9.21 -8.76 -4.17
CA LEU A 165 8.21 -7.81 -3.66
C LEU A 165 7.74 -8.25 -2.27
N LEU A 166 7.77 -7.32 -1.33
CA LEU A 166 7.31 -7.51 0.04
C LEU A 166 5.95 -6.83 0.22
N LEU A 167 4.97 -7.59 0.72
CA LEU A 167 3.64 -7.08 1.02
C LEU A 167 3.34 -7.27 2.50
N ARG A 168 2.71 -6.26 3.11
CA ARG A 168 2.17 -6.34 4.47
C ARG A 168 0.69 -5.97 4.44
N VAL A 169 -0.11 -6.69 5.24
CA VAL A 169 -1.48 -6.33 5.59
C VAL A 169 -1.42 -5.64 6.95
N PRO A 170 -1.66 -4.32 7.00
CA PRO A 170 -1.65 -3.60 8.27
C PRO A 170 -2.70 -4.16 9.23
N PRO A 171 -2.38 -4.25 10.53
CA PRO A 171 -3.34 -4.70 11.52
C PRO A 171 -4.49 -3.69 11.64
N PRO A 172 -5.72 -4.12 11.96
CA PRO A 172 -6.86 -3.21 12.10
C PRO A 172 -6.67 -2.11 13.15
N THR A 173 -5.74 -2.31 14.10
CA THR A 173 -5.36 -1.32 15.11
C THR A 173 -4.57 -0.13 14.54
N ASP A 174 -4.00 -0.26 13.34
CA ASP A 174 -3.29 0.82 12.68
C ASP A 174 -4.27 1.81 12.01
N SER A 175 -4.54 2.93 12.67
CA SER A 175 -5.45 3.96 12.16
C SER A 175 -4.90 4.74 10.96
N ASN A 176 -3.58 4.63 10.69
CA ASN A 176 -2.88 5.41 9.68
C ASN A 176 -2.55 4.58 8.43
N ALA A 177 -3.12 3.38 8.31
CA ALA A 177 -2.84 2.43 7.24
C ALA A 177 -3.50 2.76 5.89
N HIS A 178 -4.38 3.76 5.84
CA HIS A 178 -5.21 4.10 4.67
C HIS A 178 -4.83 5.46 4.08
N LEU A 179 -4.90 5.61 2.76
CA LEU A 179 -4.44 6.80 2.06
C LEU A 179 -5.50 7.91 1.98
N PHE A 180 -6.77 7.54 1.82
CA PHE A 180 -7.81 8.51 1.43
C PHE A 180 -8.57 9.09 2.61
N SER A 181 -9.16 8.23 3.44
CA SER A 181 -10.01 8.66 4.56
C SER A 181 -9.78 7.76 5.77
N PRO A 182 -9.82 8.32 7.00
CA PRO A 182 -9.92 7.53 8.21
C PRO A 182 -11.12 6.58 8.15
N ARG A 183 -10.94 5.38 8.68
CA ARG A 183 -11.96 4.33 8.70
C ARG A 183 -12.26 3.95 10.14
N SER A 184 -13.51 3.65 10.45
CA SER A 184 -13.86 3.05 11.75
C SER A 184 -13.16 1.69 11.91
N ILE A 185 -12.99 1.24 13.16
CA ILE A 185 -12.30 -0.03 13.46
C ILE A 185 -12.93 -1.22 12.72
N ASP A 186 -14.27 -1.29 12.62
CA ASP A 186 -14.98 -2.37 11.92
C ASP A 186 -14.70 -2.39 10.43
N VAL A 187 -14.58 -1.19 9.81
CA VAL A 187 -14.25 -1.08 8.39
C VAL A 187 -12.79 -1.46 8.17
N ARG A 188 -11.86 -1.06 9.05
CA ARG A 188 -10.46 -1.48 8.99
C ARG A 188 -10.33 -2.99 9.13
N PHE A 189 -11.11 -3.59 10.03
CA PHE A 189 -11.15 -5.02 10.22
C PHE A 189 -11.51 -5.78 8.92
N LYS A 190 -12.63 -5.40 8.29
CA LYS A 190 -13.06 -5.97 7.01
C LYS A 190 -12.03 -5.73 5.90
N ALA A 191 -11.42 -4.54 5.86
CA ALA A 191 -10.39 -4.19 4.89
C ALA A 191 -9.14 -5.05 5.03
N SER A 192 -8.63 -5.28 6.25
CA SER A 192 -7.44 -6.11 6.47
C SER A 192 -7.70 -7.57 6.07
N LEU A 193 -8.85 -8.16 6.44
CA LEU A 193 -9.20 -9.52 6.02
C LEU A 193 -9.33 -9.63 4.50
N HIS A 194 -10.01 -8.67 3.87
CA HIS A 194 -10.17 -8.65 2.43
C HIS A 194 -8.81 -8.53 1.72
N LEU A 195 -7.94 -7.63 2.19
CA LEU A 195 -6.60 -7.42 1.62
C LEU A 195 -5.73 -8.67 1.75
N ALA A 196 -5.75 -9.35 2.89
CA ALA A 196 -5.04 -10.62 3.10
C ALA A 196 -5.49 -11.71 2.11
N GLN A 197 -6.80 -11.88 1.94
CA GLN A 197 -7.35 -12.85 0.99
C GLN A 197 -7.03 -12.48 -0.46
N TRP A 198 -7.14 -11.19 -0.79
CA TRP A 198 -6.86 -10.71 -2.14
C TRP A 198 -5.39 -10.85 -2.49
N TYR A 199 -4.44 -10.48 -1.62
CA TYR A 199 -3.02 -10.71 -1.85
C TYR A 199 -2.71 -12.17 -2.11
N LYS A 200 -3.25 -13.09 -1.30
CA LYS A 200 -3.06 -14.52 -1.52
C LYS A 200 -3.54 -14.94 -2.91
N ARG A 201 -4.80 -14.64 -3.27
CA ARG A 201 -5.37 -15.01 -4.58
C ARG A 201 -4.61 -14.37 -5.75
N MET A 202 -4.22 -13.09 -5.61
CA MET A 202 -3.48 -12.35 -6.63
C MET A 202 -2.10 -12.95 -6.85
N LEU A 203 -1.37 -13.29 -5.77
CA LEU A 203 -0.05 -13.93 -5.88
C LEU A 203 -0.15 -15.36 -6.43
N GLU A 204 -1.14 -16.15 -6.03
CA GLU A 204 -1.42 -17.48 -6.61
C GLU A 204 -1.66 -17.39 -8.12
N ALA A 205 -2.52 -16.47 -8.56
CA ALA A 205 -2.76 -16.22 -9.98
C ALA A 205 -1.49 -15.76 -10.69
N SER A 206 -0.68 -14.92 -10.05
CA SER A 206 0.58 -14.39 -10.60
C SER A 206 1.65 -15.48 -10.80
N VAL A 207 1.69 -16.50 -9.93
CA VAL A 207 2.54 -17.70 -10.15
C VAL A 207 2.07 -18.44 -11.41
N ASN A 208 0.76 -18.69 -11.53
CA ASN A 208 0.21 -19.47 -12.64
C ASN A 208 0.46 -18.85 -14.02
N ILE A 209 0.51 -17.51 -14.10
CA ILE A 209 0.78 -16.78 -15.35
C ILE A 209 2.25 -16.36 -15.50
N GLY A 210 3.14 -16.76 -14.58
CA GLY A 210 4.58 -16.51 -14.65
C GLY A 210 5.03 -15.08 -14.33
N VAL A 211 4.16 -14.24 -13.75
CA VAL A 211 4.52 -12.87 -13.31
C VAL A 211 5.47 -12.91 -12.11
N ILE A 212 5.34 -13.93 -11.24
CA ILE A 212 6.27 -14.25 -10.16
C ILE A 212 6.68 -15.72 -10.22
N SER A 213 7.85 -16.07 -9.70
CA SER A 213 8.32 -17.46 -9.65
C SER A 213 7.69 -18.25 -8.51
N SER A 214 7.53 -17.64 -7.35
CA SER A 214 6.92 -18.24 -6.16
C SER A 214 6.57 -17.15 -5.15
N TYR A 215 5.86 -17.52 -4.08
CA TYR A 215 5.68 -16.62 -2.93
C TYR A 215 5.64 -17.39 -1.61
N GLN A 216 5.99 -16.71 -0.52
CA GLN A 216 5.79 -17.15 0.86
C GLN A 216 4.74 -16.26 1.53
N CYS A 217 4.01 -16.80 2.50
CA CYS A 217 3.09 -16.01 3.31
C CYS A 217 2.96 -16.56 4.73
N SER A 218 2.75 -15.68 5.71
CA SER A 218 2.58 -16.03 7.12
C SER A 218 1.75 -14.97 7.87
N PRO A 219 1.06 -15.32 8.97
CA PRO A 219 0.45 -14.34 9.88
C PRO A 219 1.45 -13.39 10.56
N ASP A 220 2.71 -13.83 10.68
CA ASP A 220 3.84 -13.12 11.30
C ASP A 220 5.10 -13.17 10.41
N ILE A 221 6.17 -12.52 10.86
CA ILE A 221 7.44 -12.44 10.13
C ILE A 221 8.35 -13.65 10.41
N ASP A 222 8.14 -14.38 11.50
CA ASP A 222 9.13 -15.28 12.08
C ASP A 222 9.43 -16.52 11.21
N HIS A 223 8.53 -16.84 10.28
CA HIS A 223 8.56 -18.05 9.47
C HIS A 223 8.77 -17.83 7.97
N ILE A 224 9.05 -16.60 7.54
CA ILE A 224 9.23 -16.26 6.13
C ILE A 224 10.42 -15.32 5.93
N SER A 225 10.92 -15.21 4.69
CA SER A 225 12.05 -14.37 4.33
C SER A 225 11.74 -12.86 4.29
N PHE A 226 10.88 -12.38 5.20
CA PHE A 226 10.51 -10.97 5.34
C PHE A 226 11.46 -10.31 6.35
N PRO A 227 12.24 -9.28 5.99
CA PRO A 227 13.20 -8.67 6.90
C PRO A 227 12.48 -7.72 7.84
N SER A 228 12.48 -8.00 9.15
CA SER A 228 11.86 -7.11 10.16
C SER A 228 12.42 -5.69 10.15
N SER A 229 13.69 -5.51 9.78
CA SER A 229 14.36 -4.22 9.63
C SER A 229 13.80 -3.33 8.51
N ILE A 230 12.93 -3.87 7.65
CA ILE A 230 12.26 -3.09 6.61
C ILE A 230 11.01 -2.38 7.12
N LEU A 231 10.46 -2.85 8.24
CA LEU A 231 9.33 -2.20 8.87
C LEU A 231 9.79 -0.86 9.44
N SER A 232 9.00 0.19 9.20
CA SER A 232 9.22 1.44 9.92
C SER A 232 8.98 1.24 11.42
N LEU A 233 9.48 2.16 12.25
CA LEU A 233 9.21 2.14 13.69
C LEU A 233 7.70 2.12 13.99
N ARG A 234 6.91 2.84 13.19
CA ARG A 234 5.45 2.86 13.30
C ARG A 234 4.85 1.49 12.99
N ASP A 235 5.28 0.84 11.90
CA ASP A 235 4.74 -0.46 11.53
C ASP A 235 5.09 -1.51 12.57
N ALA A 236 6.34 -1.52 13.02
CA ALA A 236 6.78 -2.39 14.10
C ALA A 236 5.97 -2.17 15.40
N ALA A 237 5.69 -0.91 15.75
CA ALA A 237 4.85 -0.57 16.90
C ALA A 237 3.39 -1.01 16.71
N ALA A 238 2.82 -0.85 15.52
CA ALA A 238 1.47 -1.30 15.20
C ALA A 238 1.35 -2.84 15.28
N GLU A 239 2.36 -3.57 14.78
CA GLU A 239 2.42 -5.03 14.91
C GLU A 239 2.54 -5.47 16.38
N LEU A 240 3.38 -4.80 17.17
CA LEU A 240 3.53 -5.09 18.59
C LEU A 240 2.23 -4.85 19.36
N SER A 241 1.57 -3.71 19.13
CA SER A 241 0.28 -3.39 19.74
C SER A 241 -0.79 -4.42 19.39
N PHE A 242 -0.82 -4.86 18.12
CA PHE A 242 -1.74 -5.89 17.68
C PHE A 242 -1.47 -7.24 18.36
N ARG A 243 -0.20 -7.68 18.47
CA ARG A 243 0.15 -8.90 19.22
C ARG A 243 -0.29 -8.82 20.68
N GLN A 244 -0.05 -7.68 21.34
CA GLN A 244 -0.48 -7.47 22.73
C GLN A 244 -2.00 -7.54 22.90
N LEU A 245 -2.77 -7.01 21.94
CA LEU A 245 -4.23 -7.13 21.92
C LEU A 245 -4.66 -8.60 21.87
N LEU A 246 -4.02 -9.40 21.01
CA LEU A 246 -4.30 -10.83 20.88
C LEU A 246 -3.95 -11.61 22.15
N THR A 247 -2.89 -11.24 22.87
CA THR A 247 -2.52 -11.90 24.14
C THR A 247 -3.45 -11.52 25.30
N LYS A 248 -3.92 -10.27 25.35
CA LYS A 248 -4.81 -9.78 26.42
C LYS A 248 -6.23 -10.32 26.33
N GLN A 249 -6.70 -10.64 25.13
CA GLN A 249 -7.98 -11.34 24.95
C GLN A 249 -7.72 -12.85 24.96
N GLY A 250 -8.05 -13.50 26.08
CA GLY A 250 -7.96 -14.96 26.18
C GLY A 250 -8.78 -15.68 25.08
N PRO A 251 -8.58 -16.99 24.89
CA PRO A 251 -9.17 -17.76 23.79
C PRO A 251 -10.71 -17.68 23.69
N ASP A 252 -11.39 -17.37 24.80
CA ASP A 252 -12.86 -17.30 24.90
C ASP A 252 -13.49 -15.91 24.71
N LEU A 253 -12.71 -14.83 24.54
CA LEU A 253 -13.24 -13.46 24.51
C LEU A 253 -12.99 -12.69 23.22
N SER A 254 -12.28 -13.28 22.25
CA SER A 254 -12.02 -12.60 20.98
C SER A 254 -13.31 -12.60 20.14
N PRO A 255 -13.86 -11.44 19.74
CA PRO A 255 -14.90 -11.38 18.71
C PRO A 255 -14.43 -12.21 17.51
N MET A 256 -15.32 -13.00 16.88
CA MET A 256 -15.01 -13.90 15.74
C MET A 256 -14.04 -13.30 14.72
N HIS A 257 -14.18 -11.99 14.50
CA HIS A 257 -13.29 -11.12 13.76
C HIS A 257 -11.80 -11.20 14.23
N LEU A 258 -11.46 -10.91 15.48
CA LEU A 258 -10.06 -10.94 15.96
C LEU A 258 -9.37 -12.29 15.75
N SER A 259 -10.10 -13.40 15.94
CA SER A 259 -9.60 -14.75 15.65
C SER A 259 -9.36 -14.99 14.15
N ALA A 260 -10.24 -14.48 13.29
CA ALA A 260 -10.08 -14.63 11.83
C ALA A 260 -8.85 -13.87 11.31
N ILE A 261 -8.62 -12.63 11.78
CA ILE A 261 -7.48 -11.83 11.33
C ILE A 261 -6.16 -12.34 11.91
N SER A 262 -6.13 -12.87 13.14
CA SER A 262 -4.91 -13.36 13.77
C SER A 262 -4.35 -14.60 13.06
N ARG A 263 -5.22 -15.39 12.43
CA ARG A 263 -4.86 -16.57 11.63
C ARG A 263 -4.66 -16.26 10.15
N SER A 264 -5.00 -15.05 9.71
CA SER A 264 -4.84 -14.66 8.30
C SER A 264 -3.38 -14.39 7.98
N ASN A 265 -2.95 -14.72 6.76
CA ASN A 265 -1.62 -14.36 6.28
C ASN A 265 -1.54 -12.84 6.13
N ARG A 266 -0.59 -12.20 6.82
CA ARG A 266 -0.42 -10.74 6.80
C ARG A 266 0.90 -10.30 6.22
N PHE A 267 1.88 -11.18 6.14
CA PHE A 267 3.16 -10.90 5.51
C PHE A 267 3.32 -11.81 4.31
N PHE A 268 3.76 -11.24 3.19
CA PHE A 268 3.99 -11.97 1.96
C PHE A 268 5.33 -11.56 1.35
N VAL A 269 6.04 -12.54 0.81
CA VAL A 269 7.29 -12.36 0.07
C VAL A 269 7.10 -13.01 -1.30
N ALA A 270 6.95 -12.21 -2.35
CA ALA A 270 6.89 -12.69 -3.72
C ALA A 270 8.29 -12.70 -4.33
N VAL A 271 8.69 -13.82 -4.91
CA VAL A 271 9.98 -14.01 -5.59
C VAL A 271 9.81 -13.72 -7.07
N LEU A 272 10.62 -12.80 -7.59
CA LEU A 272 10.52 -12.35 -8.97
C LEU A 272 11.41 -13.21 -9.88
N PRO A 273 11.00 -13.49 -11.13
CA PRO A 273 11.83 -14.22 -12.06
C PRO A 273 13.06 -13.40 -12.44
N LYS A 274 14.16 -14.09 -12.77
CA LYS A 274 15.31 -13.44 -13.40
C LYS A 274 15.03 -13.29 -14.89
N LEU A 275 15.20 -12.08 -15.42
CA LEU A 275 15.13 -11.79 -16.85
C LEU A 275 16.48 -12.02 -17.52
#